data_AF-A0ABD1Y671-F1
#
_entry.id   AF-A0ABD1Y671-F1
#
_cell.length_a   1.000
_cell.length_b   1.000
_cell.length_c   1.000
_cell.angle_alpha   90.00
_cell.angle_beta   90.00
_cell.angle_gamma   90.00
#
_symmetry.space_group_name_H-M   'P 1'
#
loop_
_entity.id
_entity.type
_entity.pdbx_description
1 polymer ?
#
loop_
_entity_poly.entity_id
_entity_poly.type
_entity_poly.pdbx_seq_one_letter_code
_entity_poly.pdbx_strand_id
1 'polypeptide(L)'
;MWSMSRDFFTHHGYGIKPGLVSASNIYLPVAAIWPRSVSPGSLVREFTLQQKSCHNLRLTRYWVQITSSSSKQRRLYASDVSETVDVADIAKVFAEIEKRGEYEVPDLKVSDFPDLTSALHPSAEVLTKHVKDWLLKHDLQTYFGNNEGFEKYLSHEVHHIALRIFHDAPAGRTAWACYWCNVFFIADDLIDESPDGQNPEVTIPKFLELFLIMLWSFPKELQSVYELLDYLDRVPDRRRRTKEILDKTVSGAMLLQGTEYPYRLSPLGSAFRECWMMAARERSVEYMQQFGTVLQSWLLSAIKEGMNRRIDKFPTFEDFMAWRSFSVGTRGWASMAGHMYDAPLPNKVFSSSNVQQMLVQTSAAVGLINDIYSVHKDLKSGELNAVIVLAYHLSCSLVEASHEVVKELWKRHEKMRALKARIEKETPPEHLPGVRELVKVCFFEFGGSIEFYKNCQRYTQK
;
A
#
# COMPACT_ATOMS: atom_id res chain seq x y z
N MET A 1 16.03 -12.02 43.56
CA MET A 1 16.54 -13.41 43.66
C MET A 1 16.24 -14.07 42.32
N TRP A 2 17.29 -14.43 41.55
CA TRP A 2 17.34 -15.28 40.33
C TRP A 2 16.58 -14.76 39.09
N SER A 3 17.14 -14.38 37.92
CA SER A 3 18.29 -14.77 37.05
C SER A 3 17.91 -15.66 35.86
N MET A 4 18.73 -15.57 34.79
CA MET A 4 18.77 -16.27 33.48
C MET A 4 18.05 -15.58 32.30
N SER A 5 18.67 -15.39 31.13
CA SER A 5 20.03 -15.65 30.65
C SER A 5 20.28 -14.87 29.35
N ARG A 6 21.37 -14.10 29.29
CA ARG A 6 22.09 -13.80 28.05
C ARG A 6 23.04 -14.96 27.80
N ASP A 7 23.02 -15.55 26.61
CA ASP A 7 24.19 -16.09 25.91
C ASP A 7 23.69 -16.91 24.72
N PHE A 8 23.80 -16.36 23.51
CA PHE A 8 24.12 -17.11 22.28
C PHE A 8 24.46 -16.07 21.20
N PHE A 9 25.59 -16.26 20.52
CA PHE A 9 26.21 -15.39 19.49
C PHE A 9 27.20 -14.31 19.96
N THR A 10 28.32 -14.77 20.52
CA THR A 10 29.64 -14.24 20.16
C THR A 10 30.37 -15.29 19.34
N HIS A 11 30.52 -15.09 18.04
CA HIS A 11 31.65 -15.57 17.22
C HIS A 11 31.59 -14.86 15.87
N HIS A 12 32.35 -13.77 15.76
CA HIS A 12 32.98 -13.11 14.60
C HIS A 12 33.17 -11.64 15.01
N GLY A 13 34.42 -11.30 15.32
CA GLY A 13 34.76 -10.13 16.12
C GLY A 13 34.44 -8.80 15.43
N TYR A 14 33.59 -8.02 16.08
CA TYR A 14 33.75 -6.57 16.31
C TYR A 14 32.99 -6.24 17.60
N GLY A 15 33.74 -5.89 18.65
CA GLY A 15 33.16 -5.56 19.95
C GLY A 15 32.58 -4.14 19.95
N ILE A 16 31.27 -4.02 20.19
CA ILE A 16 30.63 -2.76 20.61
C ILE A 16 30.05 -2.99 22.00
N LYS A 17 30.56 -2.27 23.00
CA LYS A 17 30.02 -2.25 24.37
C LYS A 17 28.72 -1.42 24.41
N PRO A 18 27.73 -1.80 25.24
CA PRO A 18 26.46 -1.09 25.39
C PRO A 18 26.58 0.09 26.38
N GLY A 19 25.94 1.21 26.06
CA GLY A 19 25.74 2.35 26.95
C GLY A 19 24.65 3.27 26.42
N LEU A 20 23.48 3.22 27.07
CA LEU A 20 22.31 4.06 26.81
C LEU A 20 22.14 5.08 27.95
N VAL A 21 21.45 6.17 27.61
CA VAL A 21 20.77 7.18 28.45
C VAL A 21 21.52 8.48 28.79
N SER A 22 21.20 9.54 28.03
CA SER A 22 20.80 10.85 28.57
C SER A 22 20.07 11.65 27.48
N ALA A 23 19.08 12.44 27.90
CA ALA A 23 18.21 13.23 27.05
C ALA A 23 18.99 14.21 26.15
N SER A 24 18.43 14.48 24.96
CA SER A 24 18.95 15.37 23.91
C SER A 24 20.30 14.99 23.31
N ASN A 25 20.31 14.33 22.14
CA ASN A 25 21.15 14.68 20.98
C ASN A 25 20.93 13.74 19.77
N ILE A 26 20.95 14.34 18.58
CA ILE A 26 20.91 13.69 17.26
C ILE A 26 22.23 12.92 17.04
N TYR A 27 22.15 11.64 16.66
CA TYR A 27 23.32 10.82 16.32
C TYR A 27 23.45 10.68 14.79
N LEU A 28 24.58 11.12 14.21
CA LEU A 28 24.95 10.79 12.83
C LEU A 28 26.01 9.67 12.84
N PRO A 29 25.81 8.53 12.15
CA PRO A 29 26.87 7.57 11.92
C PRO A 29 27.72 8.05 10.73
N VAL A 30 28.85 8.72 10.99
CA VAL A 30 29.77 9.13 9.92
C VAL A 30 30.97 8.19 9.88
N ALA A 31 30.83 7.09 9.15
CA ALA A 31 31.96 6.47 8.46
C ALA A 31 31.94 6.99 7.02
N ALA A 32 32.52 8.17 6.78
CA ALA A 32 32.70 8.70 5.44
C ALA A 32 34.16 9.15 5.26
N ILE A 33 34.78 8.65 4.20
CA ILE A 33 36.16 8.93 3.78
C ILE A 33 36.24 10.40 3.33
N TRP A 34 37.12 11.20 3.93
CA TRP A 34 37.31 12.62 3.59
C TRP A 34 38.50 12.82 2.63
N PRO A 35 38.41 13.73 1.63
CA PRO A 35 39.56 14.16 0.84
C PRO A 35 40.63 14.81 1.73
N ARG A 36 41.92 14.58 1.42
CA ARG A 36 43.05 15.03 2.25
C ARG A 36 43.33 16.55 2.22
N SER A 37 42.61 17.33 1.40
CA SER A 37 42.83 18.78 1.30
C SER A 37 41.53 19.52 0.93
N VAL A 38 41.02 20.36 1.83
CA VAL A 38 39.94 21.33 1.58
C VAL A 38 40.38 22.68 2.12
N SER A 39 40.20 23.74 1.33
CA SER A 39 40.56 25.11 1.69
C SER A 39 39.64 25.67 2.79
N PRO A 40 40.14 26.51 3.72
CA PRO A 40 39.30 27.20 4.71
C PRO A 40 38.22 28.05 4.01
N GLY A 41 36.96 27.90 4.42
CA GLY A 41 35.83 28.64 3.83
C GLY A 41 35.07 27.90 2.71
N SER A 42 35.50 26.72 2.27
CA SER A 42 34.78 25.95 1.26
C SER A 42 33.56 25.22 1.85
N LEU A 43 32.42 25.28 1.15
CA LEU A 43 31.22 24.52 1.46
C LEU A 43 31.45 23.03 1.20
N VAL A 44 31.30 22.16 2.20
CA VAL A 44 31.65 20.74 2.04
C VAL A 44 30.45 19.84 1.70
N ARG A 45 29.25 20.13 2.21
CA ARG A 45 27.99 19.45 1.81
C ARG A 45 26.77 20.08 2.48
N GLU A 46 25.63 20.02 1.80
CA GLU A 46 24.30 20.25 2.36
C GLU A 46 23.73 18.91 2.88
N PHE A 47 23.11 18.93 4.05
CA PHE A 47 22.30 17.81 4.55
C PHE A 47 20.97 18.33 5.09
N THR A 48 19.90 17.60 4.78
CA THR A 48 18.55 17.86 5.31
C THR A 48 18.25 16.79 6.35
N LEU A 49 18.00 17.21 7.59
CA LEU A 49 17.56 16.32 8.67
C LEU A 49 16.07 16.52 8.91
N GLN A 50 15.30 15.44 8.79
CA GLN A 50 13.88 15.42 9.08
C GLN A 50 13.70 15.04 10.55
N GLN A 51 13.39 16.01 11.41
CA GLN A 51 13.11 15.73 12.81
C GLN A 51 11.60 15.54 12.99
N LYS A 52 11.15 14.30 13.21
CA LYS A 52 9.78 14.03 13.67
C LYS A 52 9.69 14.35 15.15
N SER A 53 9.03 15.44 15.50
CA SER A 53 8.39 15.61 16.81
C SER A 53 6.88 15.66 16.60
N CYS A 54 6.11 15.15 17.56
CA CYS A 54 4.70 14.78 17.39
C CYS A 54 3.74 15.88 16.93
N HIS A 55 4.17 17.14 16.77
CA HIS A 55 3.30 18.25 16.37
C HIS A 55 3.95 19.27 15.42
N ASN A 56 5.17 19.03 14.91
CA ASN A 56 5.81 19.92 13.94
C ASN A 56 6.91 19.21 13.14
N LEU A 57 6.84 19.35 11.81
CA LEU A 57 7.91 18.97 10.89
C LEU A 57 8.84 20.17 10.71
N ARG A 58 9.95 20.21 11.45
CA ARG A 58 11.06 21.13 11.16
C ARG A 58 12.01 20.46 10.16
N LEU A 59 12.16 21.09 8.99
CA LEU A 59 13.29 20.85 8.11
C LEU A 59 14.40 21.79 8.55
N THR A 60 15.44 21.26 9.20
CA THR A 60 16.61 22.04 9.56
C THR A 60 17.69 21.80 8.52
N ARG A 61 18.06 22.85 7.78
CA ARG A 61 19.23 22.83 6.90
C ARG A 61 20.47 23.12 7.73
N TYR A 62 21.43 22.20 7.69
CA TYR A 62 22.71 22.39 8.36
C TYR A 62 23.77 22.81 7.36
N TRP A 63 24.42 23.93 7.63
CA TRP A 63 25.62 24.33 6.92
C TRP A 63 26.84 23.92 7.74
N VAL A 64 27.70 23.10 7.14
CA VAL A 64 28.97 22.71 7.75
C VAL A 64 30.08 23.55 7.14
N GLN A 65 30.58 24.52 7.90
CA GLN A 65 31.72 25.34 7.52
C GLN A 65 32.96 24.93 8.31
N ILE A 66 34.09 24.73 7.62
CA ILE A 66 35.39 24.46 8.26
C ILE A 66 36.11 25.79 8.47
N THR A 67 36.34 26.15 9.74
CA THR A 67 36.87 27.46 10.11
C THR A 67 38.32 27.47 10.59
N SER A 68 39.08 26.35 10.57
CA SER A 68 40.53 26.41 10.80
C SER A 68 41.36 25.28 10.18
N SER A 69 42.63 25.60 9.88
CA SER A 69 43.60 24.74 9.19
C SER A 69 44.80 24.33 10.07
N SER A 70 44.62 24.10 11.38
CA SER A 70 45.71 23.59 12.22
C SER A 70 45.48 22.12 12.65
N SER A 71 46.54 21.34 12.55
CA SER A 71 46.55 19.87 12.55
C SER A 71 46.27 19.18 13.90
N LYS A 72 45.74 19.89 14.91
CA LYS A 72 45.59 19.31 16.26
C LYS A 72 44.22 19.36 16.92
N GLN A 73 43.19 19.99 16.34
CA GLN A 73 41.80 19.82 16.79
C GLN A 73 40.83 20.32 15.70
N ARG A 74 40.22 19.39 14.94
CA ARG A 74 39.10 19.74 14.05
C ARG A 74 37.84 19.86 14.90
N ARG A 75 37.34 21.08 15.10
CA ARG A 75 35.98 21.30 15.63
C ARG A 75 35.08 21.71 14.46
N LEU A 76 33.98 20.97 14.29
CA LEU A 76 32.91 21.30 13.36
C LEU A 76 31.93 22.20 14.12
N TYR A 77 31.67 23.39 13.60
CA TYR A 77 30.55 24.21 14.05
C TYR A 77 29.45 24.05 13.01
N ALA A 78 28.35 23.42 13.40
CA ALA A 78 27.11 23.49 12.64
C ALA A 78 26.38 24.75 13.11
N SER A 79 26.16 25.70 12.22
CA SER A 79 25.22 26.80 12.49
C SER A 79 23.82 26.33 12.13
N ASP A 80 22.90 26.41 13.09
CA ASP A 80 21.47 26.22 12.84
C ASP A 80 20.98 27.41 11.99
N VAL A 81 20.62 27.14 10.74
CA VAL A 81 19.80 28.06 9.96
C VAL A 81 18.43 27.40 9.84
N SER A 82 17.52 27.75 10.75
CA SER A 82 16.13 27.33 10.65
C SER A 82 15.41 28.24 9.66
N GLU A 83 15.34 27.84 8.40
CA GLU A 83 14.29 28.36 7.52
C GLU A 83 12.99 27.66 7.88
N THR A 84 12.06 28.39 8.49
CA THR A 84 10.66 27.98 8.59
C THR A 84 10.05 28.06 7.21
N VAL A 85 10.03 26.93 6.50
CA VAL A 85 9.19 26.78 5.30
C VAL A 85 7.74 26.73 5.79
N ASP A 86 6.95 27.72 5.40
CA ASP A 86 5.52 27.78 5.70
C ASP A 86 4.85 26.58 5.04
N VAL A 87 4.36 25.64 5.84
CA VAL A 87 3.76 24.41 5.35
C VAL A 87 2.27 24.66 5.18
N ALA A 88 1.77 24.57 3.95
CA ALA A 88 0.37 24.83 3.68
C ALA A 88 -0.56 23.81 4.34
N ASP A 89 -1.60 24.37 4.98
CA ASP A 89 -2.76 23.68 5.52
C ASP A 89 -3.55 23.00 4.39
N ILE A 90 -3.77 21.69 4.50
CA ILE A 90 -4.44 20.88 3.47
C ILE A 90 -5.80 21.47 3.08
N ALA A 91 -6.62 21.89 4.05
CA ALA A 91 -7.94 22.43 3.76
C ALA A 91 -7.86 23.72 2.91
N LYS A 92 -6.83 24.54 3.12
CA LYS A 92 -6.59 25.74 2.31
C LYS A 92 -6.14 25.39 0.90
N VAL A 93 -5.30 24.36 0.75
CA VAL A 93 -4.87 23.88 -0.57
C VAL A 93 -6.06 23.40 -1.39
N PHE A 94 -6.92 22.57 -0.83
CA PHE A 94 -8.11 22.08 -1.54
C PHE A 94 -9.03 23.23 -1.94
N ALA A 95 -9.31 24.16 -1.02
CA ALA A 95 -10.14 25.34 -1.31
C ALA A 95 -9.51 26.28 -2.36
N GLU A 96 -8.19 26.28 -2.53
CA GLU A 96 -7.51 27.01 -3.60
C GLU A 96 -7.62 26.28 -4.94
N ILE A 97 -7.40 24.97 -4.96
CA ILE A 97 -7.49 24.14 -6.16
C ILE A 97 -8.91 24.12 -6.72
N GLU A 98 -9.94 24.02 -5.89
CA GLU A 98 -11.35 24.08 -6.31
C GLU A 98 -11.68 25.37 -7.06
N LYS A 99 -11.03 26.49 -6.72
CA LYS A 99 -11.22 27.77 -7.41
C LYS A 99 -10.60 27.83 -8.81
N ARG A 100 -9.70 26.90 -9.14
CA ARG A 100 -8.96 26.90 -10.42
C ARG A 100 -9.78 26.36 -11.60
N GLY A 101 -11.02 25.94 -11.38
CA GLY A 101 -11.99 25.61 -12.43
C GLY A 101 -12.18 24.12 -12.67
N GLU A 102 -12.91 23.80 -13.74
CA GLU A 102 -13.34 22.44 -14.06
C GLU A 102 -12.17 21.54 -14.50
N TYR A 103 -12.27 20.26 -14.16
CA TYR A 103 -11.33 19.22 -14.57
C TYR A 103 -11.99 18.28 -15.58
N GLU A 104 -11.32 18.08 -16.71
CA GLU A 104 -11.67 17.05 -17.68
C GLU A 104 -10.62 15.94 -17.64
N VAL A 105 -11.09 14.70 -17.59
CA VAL A 105 -10.22 13.52 -17.58
C VAL A 105 -9.52 13.40 -18.95
N PRO A 106 -8.19 13.29 -19.01
CA PRO A 106 -7.46 13.03 -20.25
C PRO A 106 -7.98 11.78 -20.97
N ASP A 107 -8.06 11.81 -22.31
CA ASP A 107 -8.41 10.64 -23.12
C ASP A 107 -7.24 9.64 -23.16
N LEU A 108 -7.08 8.89 -22.07
CA LEU A 108 -6.08 7.85 -21.93
C LEU A 108 -6.53 6.58 -22.64
N LYS A 109 -5.73 6.07 -23.58
CA LYS A 109 -6.02 4.82 -24.29
C LYS A 109 -5.00 3.76 -23.94
N VAL A 110 -5.46 2.52 -23.81
CA VAL A 110 -4.55 1.36 -23.65
C VAL A 110 -3.55 1.29 -24.80
N SER A 111 -3.98 1.64 -26.02
CA SER A 111 -3.14 1.67 -27.23
C SER A 111 -2.02 2.70 -27.19
N ASP A 112 -2.08 3.68 -26.28
CA ASP A 112 -0.99 4.65 -26.12
C ASP A 112 0.25 3.94 -25.58
N PHE A 113 0.09 2.88 -24.80
CA PHE A 113 1.17 2.17 -24.13
C PHE A 113 1.49 0.83 -24.84
N PRO A 114 2.69 0.69 -25.45
CA PRO A 114 3.09 -0.56 -26.09
C PRO A 114 3.00 -1.78 -25.15
N ASP A 115 2.65 -2.94 -25.68
CA ASP A 115 2.54 -4.21 -24.93
C ASP A 115 1.42 -4.26 -23.86
N LEU A 116 0.67 -3.17 -23.64
CA LEU A 116 -0.54 -3.23 -22.82
C LEU A 116 -1.73 -3.74 -23.62
N THR A 117 -2.60 -4.48 -22.95
CA THR A 117 -3.88 -4.93 -23.48
C THR A 117 -4.94 -4.85 -22.39
N SER A 118 -6.20 -4.80 -22.79
CA SER A 118 -7.34 -4.90 -21.88
C SER A 118 -8.47 -5.60 -22.61
N ALA A 119 -9.04 -6.60 -21.96
CA ALA A 119 -10.21 -7.32 -22.41
C ALA A 119 -11.07 -7.62 -21.19
N LEU A 120 -12.38 -7.77 -21.40
CA LEU A 120 -13.28 -8.25 -20.36
C LEU A 120 -13.36 -9.77 -20.47
N HIS A 121 -13.40 -10.47 -19.33
CA HIS A 121 -13.53 -11.93 -19.32
C HIS A 121 -14.72 -12.40 -20.18
N PRO A 122 -14.57 -13.45 -21.01
CA PRO A 122 -15.66 -13.98 -21.85
C PRO A 122 -16.93 -14.46 -21.13
N SER A 123 -16.90 -14.50 -19.80
CA SER A 123 -17.98 -14.99 -18.93
C SER A 123 -18.47 -13.90 -17.99
N ALA A 124 -18.18 -12.63 -18.30
CA ALA A 124 -18.45 -11.50 -17.42
C ALA A 124 -19.91 -11.40 -16.99
N GLU A 125 -20.86 -11.63 -17.89
CA GLU A 125 -22.29 -11.60 -17.57
C GLU A 125 -22.67 -12.65 -16.50
N VAL A 126 -22.23 -13.89 -16.69
CA VAL A 126 -22.48 -14.99 -15.75
C VAL A 126 -21.77 -14.75 -14.41
N LEU A 127 -20.52 -14.30 -14.45
CA LEU A 127 -19.73 -14.01 -13.25
C LEU A 127 -20.32 -12.84 -12.45
N THR A 128 -20.84 -11.81 -13.12
CA THR A 128 -21.52 -10.68 -12.47
C THR A 128 -22.77 -11.13 -11.73
N LYS A 129 -23.56 -12.05 -12.32
CA LYS A 129 -24.68 -12.66 -11.61
C LYS A 129 -24.24 -13.45 -10.38
N HIS A 130 -23.19 -14.26 -10.49
CA HIS A 130 -22.64 -15.00 -9.36
C HIS A 130 -22.14 -14.08 -8.24
N VAL A 131 -21.53 -12.93 -8.58
CA VAL A 131 -21.11 -11.93 -7.59
C VAL A 131 -22.33 -11.39 -6.82
N LYS A 132 -23.44 -11.03 -7.49
CA LYS A 132 -24.65 -10.57 -6.81
C LYS A 132 -25.19 -11.63 -5.85
N ASP A 133 -25.31 -12.88 -6.30
CA ASP A 133 -25.79 -13.99 -5.47
C ASP A 133 -24.86 -14.23 -4.26
N TRP A 134 -23.55 -14.12 -4.47
CA TRP A 134 -22.54 -14.27 -3.42
C TRP A 134 -22.57 -13.14 -2.39
N LEU A 135 -22.74 -11.88 -2.82
CA LEU A 135 -22.91 -10.73 -1.93
C LEU A 135 -24.13 -10.92 -1.00
N LEU A 136 -25.27 -11.36 -1.57
CA LEU A 136 -26.50 -11.63 -0.83
C LEU A 136 -26.35 -12.80 0.14
N LYS A 137 -25.69 -13.90 -0.29
CA LYS A 137 -25.40 -15.06 0.57
C LYS A 137 -24.65 -14.68 1.85
N HIS A 138 -23.78 -13.68 1.78
CA HIS A 138 -22.97 -13.21 2.91
C HIS A 138 -23.55 -11.99 3.62
N ASP A 139 -24.79 -11.60 3.34
CA ASP A 139 -25.44 -10.42 3.92
C ASP A 139 -24.67 -9.11 3.70
N LEU A 140 -23.88 -9.00 2.63
CA LEU A 140 -23.06 -7.82 2.34
C LEU A 140 -23.90 -6.61 1.91
N GLN A 141 -25.15 -6.81 1.48
CA GLN A 141 -26.11 -5.73 1.21
C GLN A 141 -26.35 -4.82 2.44
N THR A 142 -26.10 -5.34 3.66
CA THR A 142 -26.31 -4.62 4.91
C THR A 142 -25.37 -3.41 5.09
N TYR A 143 -24.26 -3.34 4.35
CA TYR A 143 -23.32 -2.22 4.41
C TYR A 143 -23.76 -0.97 3.63
N PHE A 144 -24.80 -1.09 2.79
CA PHE A 144 -25.24 0.00 1.91
C PHE A 144 -26.51 0.70 2.39
N GLY A 145 -26.91 0.47 3.65
CA GLY A 145 -28.01 1.14 4.35
C GLY A 145 -29.41 0.70 3.91
N ASN A 146 -29.66 0.61 2.60
CA ASN A 146 -30.94 0.21 2.02
C ASN A 146 -30.76 -0.45 0.64
N ASN A 147 -31.86 -0.91 0.04
CA ASN A 147 -31.84 -1.57 -1.26
C ASN A 147 -31.35 -0.66 -2.39
N GLU A 148 -31.65 0.64 -2.35
CA GLU A 148 -31.20 1.59 -3.38
C GLU A 148 -29.69 1.78 -3.33
N GLY A 149 -29.11 1.91 -2.13
CA GLY A 149 -27.67 1.95 -1.93
C GLY A 149 -26.97 0.68 -2.43
N PHE A 150 -27.58 -0.49 -2.20
CA PHE A 150 -27.05 -1.75 -2.69
C PHE A 150 -27.12 -1.88 -4.22
N GLU A 151 -28.25 -1.52 -4.84
CA GLU A 151 -28.36 -1.54 -6.31
C GLU A 151 -27.43 -0.50 -6.96
N LYS A 152 -27.21 0.66 -6.32
CA LYS A 152 -26.19 1.62 -6.74
C LYS A 152 -24.78 1.01 -6.68
N TYR A 153 -24.45 0.32 -5.59
CA TYR A 153 -23.16 -0.38 -5.50
C TYR A 153 -22.99 -1.43 -6.61
N LEU A 154 -24.04 -2.22 -6.88
CA LEU A 154 -24.02 -3.20 -7.96
C LEU A 154 -23.83 -2.56 -9.33
N SER A 155 -24.39 -1.37 -9.58
CA SER A 155 -24.23 -0.64 -10.84
C SER A 155 -22.81 -0.10 -11.07
N HIS A 156 -21.98 -0.04 -10.03
CA HIS A 156 -20.57 0.30 -10.18
C HIS A 156 -19.75 -0.85 -10.79
N GLU A 157 -20.25 -2.10 -10.70
CA GLU A 157 -19.57 -3.30 -11.23
C GLU A 157 -18.09 -3.37 -10.85
N VAL A 158 -17.75 -3.08 -9.59
CA VAL A 158 -16.36 -2.95 -9.14
C VAL A 158 -15.52 -4.19 -9.43
N HIS A 159 -16.12 -5.38 -9.46
CA HIS A 159 -15.47 -6.64 -9.83
C HIS A 159 -14.99 -6.70 -11.28
N HIS A 160 -15.40 -5.78 -12.15
CA HIS A 160 -14.92 -5.71 -13.54
C HIS A 160 -13.41 -5.48 -13.62
N ILE A 161 -12.78 -4.88 -12.61
CA ILE A 161 -11.31 -4.82 -12.57
C ILE A 161 -10.69 -6.22 -12.50
N ALA A 162 -11.24 -7.12 -11.66
CA ALA A 162 -10.79 -8.52 -11.59
C ALA A 162 -11.06 -9.27 -12.90
N LEU A 163 -12.21 -9.01 -13.54
CA LEU A 163 -12.54 -9.59 -14.84
C LEU A 163 -11.62 -9.12 -15.97
N ARG A 164 -10.95 -7.97 -15.83
CA ARG A 164 -9.96 -7.47 -16.79
C ARG A 164 -8.55 -7.99 -16.49
N ILE A 165 -8.17 -8.03 -15.22
CA ILE A 165 -6.87 -8.55 -14.76
C ILE A 165 -6.73 -10.05 -15.07
N PHE A 166 -7.81 -10.82 -14.88
CA PHE A 166 -7.82 -12.27 -15.05
C PHE A 166 -8.74 -12.71 -16.19
N HIS A 167 -8.86 -11.90 -17.25
CA HIS A 167 -9.79 -12.15 -18.36
C HIS A 167 -9.53 -13.47 -19.11
N ASP A 168 -8.31 -14.01 -19.06
CA ASP A 168 -7.89 -15.26 -19.67
C ASP A 168 -7.73 -16.41 -18.66
N ALA A 169 -8.06 -16.21 -17.38
CA ALA A 169 -8.08 -17.26 -16.37
C ALA A 169 -9.35 -18.12 -16.44
N PRO A 170 -9.37 -19.34 -15.88
CA PRO A 170 -10.59 -20.15 -15.82
C PRO A 170 -11.71 -19.46 -15.05
N ALA A 171 -12.94 -19.48 -15.56
CA ALA A 171 -14.08 -18.77 -14.96
C ALA A 171 -14.29 -19.06 -13.46
N GLY A 172 -14.09 -20.31 -13.02
CA GLY A 172 -14.20 -20.68 -11.60
C GLY A 172 -13.14 -20.00 -10.71
N ARG A 173 -11.92 -19.83 -11.22
CA ARG A 173 -10.84 -19.07 -10.55
C ARG A 173 -11.14 -17.56 -10.59
N THR A 174 -11.66 -17.06 -11.72
CA THR A 174 -12.01 -15.65 -11.87
C THR A 174 -13.12 -15.21 -10.92
N ALA A 175 -14.12 -16.07 -10.68
CA ALA A 175 -15.15 -15.81 -9.67
C ALA A 175 -14.55 -15.52 -8.29
N TRP A 176 -13.54 -16.29 -7.88
CA TRP A 176 -12.83 -16.09 -6.61
C TRP A 176 -12.13 -14.72 -6.55
N ALA A 177 -11.50 -14.28 -7.64
CA ALA A 177 -10.91 -12.93 -7.72
C ALA A 177 -11.98 -11.83 -7.65
N CYS A 178 -13.15 -12.03 -8.25
CA CYS A 178 -14.27 -11.10 -8.14
C CYS A 178 -14.81 -10.99 -6.71
N TYR A 179 -14.85 -12.09 -5.94
CA TYR A 179 -15.25 -12.07 -4.54
C TYR A 179 -14.26 -11.28 -3.69
N TRP A 180 -12.95 -11.53 -3.86
CA TRP A 180 -11.91 -10.72 -3.21
C TRP A 180 -12.01 -9.24 -3.55
N CYS A 181 -12.28 -8.92 -4.83
CA CYS A 181 -12.48 -7.55 -5.27
C CYS A 181 -13.57 -6.84 -4.44
N ASN A 182 -14.74 -7.46 -4.32
CA ASN A 182 -15.84 -6.89 -3.54
C ASN A 182 -15.49 -6.76 -2.05
N VAL A 183 -14.82 -7.76 -1.46
CA VAL A 183 -14.34 -7.68 -0.06
C VAL A 183 -13.44 -6.46 0.13
N PHE A 184 -12.51 -6.21 -0.79
CA PHE A 184 -11.60 -5.08 -0.69
C PHE A 184 -12.30 -3.74 -0.87
N PHE A 185 -13.16 -3.59 -1.88
CA PHE A 185 -13.91 -2.34 -2.09
C PHE A 185 -14.86 -2.03 -0.93
N ILE A 186 -15.55 -3.03 -0.37
CA ILE A 186 -16.41 -2.83 0.80
C ILE A 186 -15.58 -2.44 2.03
N ALA A 187 -14.42 -3.08 2.23
CA ALA A 187 -13.53 -2.73 3.33
C ALA A 187 -12.99 -1.29 3.19
N ASP A 188 -12.62 -0.89 1.98
CA ASP A 188 -12.15 0.46 1.64
C ASP A 188 -13.23 1.52 1.91
N ASP A 189 -14.46 1.31 1.40
CA ASP A 189 -15.60 2.20 1.61
C ASP A 189 -15.98 2.35 3.09
N LEU A 190 -15.74 1.31 3.91
CA LEU A 190 -15.95 1.39 5.36
C LEU A 190 -14.97 2.35 6.05
N ILE A 191 -13.76 2.52 5.52
CA ILE A 191 -12.78 3.50 6.03
C ILE A 191 -13.10 4.89 5.49
N ASP A 192 -13.42 4.97 4.21
CA ASP A 192 -13.42 6.23 3.47
C ASP A 192 -14.75 6.99 3.57
N GLU A 193 -15.86 6.27 3.46
CA GLU A 193 -17.19 6.88 3.32
C GLU A 193 -18.01 6.84 4.61
N SER A 194 -17.65 6.00 5.59
CA SER A 194 -18.41 5.93 6.83
C SER A 194 -18.07 7.13 7.76
N PRO A 195 -19.07 7.75 8.42
CA PRO A 195 -18.84 8.86 9.35
C PRO A 195 -17.82 8.52 10.47
N ASP A 196 -17.75 7.23 10.81
CA ASP A 196 -16.83 6.68 11.81
C ASP A 196 -15.58 6.01 11.20
N GLY A 197 -15.41 6.00 9.87
CA GLY A 197 -14.34 5.28 9.18
C GLY A 197 -12.95 5.86 9.48
N GLN A 198 -12.92 7.16 9.76
CA GLN A 198 -11.76 7.88 10.29
C GLN A 198 -11.61 7.77 11.81
N ASN A 199 -12.55 7.13 12.52
CA ASN A 199 -12.46 6.85 13.95
C ASN A 199 -11.81 5.48 14.17
N PRO A 200 -10.54 5.44 14.64
CA PRO A 200 -9.84 4.18 14.85
C PRO A 200 -10.59 3.24 15.83
N GLU A 201 -11.39 3.78 16.75
CA GLU A 201 -12.15 2.97 17.70
C GLU A 201 -13.23 2.11 17.07
N VAL A 202 -13.73 2.50 15.89
CA VAL A 202 -14.78 1.81 15.13
C VAL A 202 -14.19 0.98 14.00
N THR A 203 -13.17 1.49 13.32
CA THR A 203 -12.56 0.84 12.16
C THR A 203 -11.69 -0.36 12.56
N ILE A 204 -10.86 -0.23 13.60
CA ILE A 204 -9.94 -1.30 14.02
C ILE A 204 -10.65 -2.64 14.28
N PRO A 205 -11.75 -2.71 15.06
CA PRO A 205 -12.43 -3.99 15.30
C PRO A 205 -12.90 -4.69 14.03
N LYS A 206 -13.38 -3.95 13.02
CA LYS A 206 -13.85 -4.51 11.75
C LYS A 206 -12.72 -5.18 10.97
N PHE A 207 -11.56 -4.52 10.94
CA PHE A 207 -10.37 -5.04 10.26
C PHE A 207 -9.67 -6.14 11.07
N LEU A 208 -9.76 -6.08 12.40
CA LEU A 208 -9.16 -7.07 13.29
C LEU A 208 -9.67 -8.48 12.96
N GLU A 209 -10.97 -8.67 12.69
CA GLU A 209 -11.53 -9.97 12.28
C GLU A 209 -10.77 -10.57 11.09
N LEU A 210 -10.40 -9.74 10.10
CA LEU A 210 -9.68 -10.18 8.89
C LEU A 210 -8.25 -10.64 9.24
N PHE A 211 -7.56 -9.90 10.11
CA PHE A 211 -6.26 -10.32 10.64
C PHE A 211 -6.34 -11.63 11.42
N LEU A 212 -7.37 -11.81 12.25
CA LEU A 212 -7.54 -13.01 13.07
C LEU A 212 -7.79 -14.25 12.22
N ILE A 213 -8.53 -14.14 11.11
CA ILE A 213 -8.75 -15.26 10.18
C ILE A 213 -7.42 -15.75 9.60
N MET A 214 -6.57 -14.84 9.13
CA MET A 214 -5.25 -15.20 8.60
C MET A 214 -4.32 -15.74 9.69
N LEU A 215 -4.31 -15.10 10.86
CA LEU A 215 -3.52 -15.53 12.02
C LEU A 215 -3.92 -16.92 12.52
N TRP A 216 -5.20 -17.28 12.41
CA TRP A 216 -5.68 -18.61 12.77
C TRP A 216 -5.06 -19.70 11.90
N SER A 217 -4.88 -19.43 10.61
CA SER A 217 -4.21 -20.37 9.70
C SER A 217 -2.70 -20.47 9.96
N PHE A 218 -2.05 -19.35 10.32
CA PHE A 218 -0.58 -19.27 10.49
C PHE A 218 -0.19 -18.50 11.77
N PRO A 219 -0.36 -19.10 12.96
CA PRO A 219 -0.21 -18.40 14.24
C PRO A 219 1.24 -18.03 14.61
N LYS A 220 2.26 -18.56 13.93
CA LYS A 220 3.67 -18.29 14.25
C LYS A 220 4.36 -17.38 13.23
N GLU A 221 3.77 -17.20 12.06
CA GLU A 221 4.46 -16.67 10.88
C GLU A 221 4.01 -15.25 10.51
N LEU A 222 2.89 -14.76 11.05
CA LEU A 222 2.32 -13.47 10.71
C LEU A 222 2.72 -12.39 11.73
N GLN A 223 3.97 -11.92 11.64
CA GLN A 223 4.51 -10.85 12.50
C GLN A 223 3.78 -9.51 12.38
N SER A 224 3.15 -9.22 11.24
CA SER A 224 2.49 -7.94 10.96
C SER A 224 1.30 -7.64 11.89
N VAL A 225 0.72 -8.65 12.52
CA VAL A 225 -0.36 -8.47 13.50
C VAL A 225 0.15 -7.76 14.77
N TYR A 226 1.44 -7.88 15.07
CA TYR A 226 2.06 -7.08 16.13
C TYR A 226 2.34 -5.64 15.69
N GLU A 227 2.56 -5.38 14.40
CA GLU A 227 2.61 -3.99 13.90
C GLU A 227 1.26 -3.28 14.12
N LEU A 228 0.13 -4.00 13.97
CA LEU A 228 -1.18 -3.46 14.32
C LEU A 228 -1.24 -2.99 15.79
N LEU A 229 -0.56 -3.69 16.71
CA LEU A 229 -0.48 -3.26 18.12
C LEU A 229 0.30 -1.96 18.30
N ASP A 230 1.34 -1.73 17.50
CA ASP A 230 2.09 -0.46 17.53
C ASP A 230 1.21 0.71 17.04
N TYR A 231 0.30 0.47 16.08
CA TYR A 231 -0.70 1.48 15.68
C TYR A 231 -1.73 1.75 16.80
N LEU A 232 -2.01 0.75 17.63
CA LEU A 232 -2.94 0.84 18.74
C LEU A 232 -2.37 1.54 19.98
N ASP A 233 -1.07 1.84 20.04
CA ASP A 233 -0.48 2.66 21.11
C ASP A 233 -1.13 4.06 21.20
N ARG A 234 -1.77 4.53 20.12
CA ARG A 234 -2.54 5.79 20.09
C ARG A 234 -3.89 5.70 20.82
N VAL A 235 -4.34 4.50 21.21
CA VAL A 235 -5.58 4.24 21.96
C VAL A 235 -5.32 3.15 23.03
N PRO A 236 -4.73 3.50 24.19
CA PRO A 236 -4.15 2.54 25.14
C PRO A 236 -5.08 1.41 25.62
N ASP A 237 -6.36 1.72 25.85
CA ASP A 237 -7.35 0.73 26.28
C ASP A 237 -7.67 -0.29 25.18
N ARG A 238 -7.64 0.13 23.91
CA ARG A 238 -7.82 -0.76 22.76
C ARG A 238 -6.64 -1.70 22.61
N ARG A 239 -5.41 -1.21 22.80
CA ARG A 239 -4.20 -2.04 22.73
C ARG A 239 -4.28 -3.25 23.65
N ARG A 240 -4.67 -3.06 24.92
CA ARG A 240 -4.78 -4.16 25.90
C ARG A 240 -5.80 -5.20 25.43
N ARG A 241 -7.01 -4.76 25.06
CA ARG A 241 -8.08 -5.64 24.60
C ARG A 241 -7.72 -6.38 23.32
N THR A 242 -7.11 -5.70 22.34
CA THR A 242 -6.64 -6.35 21.11
C THR A 242 -5.58 -7.39 21.41
N LYS A 243 -4.60 -7.08 22.28
CA LYS A 243 -3.58 -8.04 22.69
C LYS A 243 -4.20 -9.29 23.32
N GLU A 244 -5.18 -9.15 24.22
CA GLU A 244 -5.87 -10.30 24.82
C GLU A 244 -6.60 -11.16 23.79
N ILE A 245 -7.24 -10.54 22.79
CA ILE A 245 -7.89 -11.26 21.68
C ILE A 245 -6.86 -11.99 20.82
N LEU A 246 -5.72 -11.36 20.55
CA LEU A 246 -4.62 -11.96 19.80
C LEU A 246 -4.03 -13.16 20.53
N ASP A 247 -3.69 -13.02 21.81
CA ASP A 247 -3.10 -14.09 22.62
C ASP A 247 -4.07 -15.31 22.69
N LYS A 248 -5.37 -15.06 22.84
CA LYS A 248 -6.41 -16.11 22.79
C LYS A 248 -6.51 -16.76 21.40
N THR A 249 -6.45 -15.96 20.34
CA THR A 249 -6.54 -16.44 18.95
C THR A 249 -5.35 -17.34 18.62
N VAL A 250 -4.13 -16.89 18.93
CA VAL A 250 -2.90 -17.68 18.73
C VAL A 250 -2.95 -18.97 19.52
N SER A 251 -3.35 -18.92 20.80
CA SER A 251 -3.46 -20.11 21.64
C SER A 251 -4.48 -21.11 21.09
N GLY A 252 -5.64 -20.63 20.63
CA GLY A 252 -6.66 -21.46 20.02
C GLY A 252 -6.21 -22.08 18.69
N ALA A 253 -5.57 -21.28 17.83
CA ALA A 253 -5.05 -21.73 16.54
C ALA A 253 -3.96 -22.79 16.68
N MET A 254 -3.10 -22.68 17.71
CA MET A 254 -2.10 -23.71 18.03
C MET A 254 -2.73 -25.04 18.45
N LEU A 255 -3.90 -25.02 19.10
CA LEU A 255 -4.61 -26.23 19.53
C LEU A 255 -5.46 -26.86 18.41
N LEU A 256 -5.98 -26.03 17.51
CA LEU A 256 -6.94 -26.42 16.46
C LEU A 256 -6.37 -26.16 15.06
N GLN A 257 -5.10 -26.50 14.85
CA GLN A 257 -4.39 -26.21 13.61
C GLN A 257 -5.10 -26.83 12.39
N GLY A 258 -5.26 -26.06 11.32
CA GLY A 258 -5.90 -26.50 10.08
C GLY A 258 -7.44 -26.44 10.09
N THR A 259 -8.05 -25.99 11.19
CA THR A 259 -9.49 -25.71 11.23
C THR A 259 -9.82 -24.30 10.75
N GLU A 260 -11.09 -24.06 10.41
CA GLU A 260 -11.59 -22.71 10.13
C GLU A 260 -11.69 -21.89 11.41
N TYR A 261 -11.52 -20.57 11.29
CA TYR A 261 -11.69 -19.66 12.42
C TYR A 261 -13.11 -19.80 13.01
N PRO A 262 -13.25 -20.27 14.27
CA PRO A 262 -14.52 -20.82 14.77
C PRO A 262 -15.45 -19.77 15.38
N TYR A 263 -14.98 -18.55 15.54
CA TYR A 263 -15.75 -17.50 16.20
C TYR A 263 -16.74 -16.84 15.24
N ARG A 264 -17.78 -16.21 15.81
CA ARG A 264 -18.75 -15.44 15.05
C ARG A 264 -18.05 -14.25 14.39
N LEU A 265 -18.34 -14.04 13.13
CA LEU A 265 -17.78 -12.96 12.30
C LEU A 265 -18.90 -12.04 11.84
N SER A 266 -18.52 -10.81 11.51
CA SER A 266 -19.37 -9.91 10.72
C SER A 266 -19.69 -10.51 9.33
N PRO A 267 -20.67 -9.95 8.59
CA PRO A 267 -20.88 -10.26 7.17
C PRO A 267 -19.59 -10.22 6.35
N LEU A 268 -18.82 -9.12 6.48
CA LEU A 268 -17.52 -8.96 5.78
C LEU A 268 -16.48 -10.01 6.23
N GLY A 269 -16.35 -10.27 7.53
CA GLY A 269 -15.45 -11.30 8.03
C GLY A 269 -15.82 -12.70 7.54
N SER A 270 -17.11 -13.02 7.46
CA SER A 270 -17.59 -14.31 6.93
C SER A 270 -17.28 -14.47 5.45
N ALA A 271 -17.50 -13.42 4.66
CA ALA A 271 -17.17 -13.37 3.24
C ALA A 271 -15.65 -13.54 3.01
N PHE A 272 -14.83 -12.81 3.79
CA PHE A 272 -13.37 -12.94 3.77
C PHE A 272 -12.91 -14.36 4.11
N ARG A 273 -13.48 -14.97 5.17
CA ARG A 273 -13.13 -16.35 5.58
C ARG A 273 -13.42 -17.34 4.46
N GLU A 274 -14.56 -17.21 3.77
CA GLU A 274 -14.88 -18.09 2.64
C GLU A 274 -13.84 -17.94 1.52
N CYS A 275 -13.55 -16.71 1.07
CA CYS A 275 -12.53 -16.46 0.04
C CYS A 275 -11.15 -16.99 0.45
N TRP A 276 -10.76 -16.82 1.70
CA TRP A 276 -9.51 -17.33 2.25
C TRP A 276 -9.45 -18.87 2.20
N MET A 277 -10.51 -19.53 2.67
CA MET A 277 -10.58 -20.99 2.71
C MET A 277 -10.64 -21.64 1.33
N MET A 278 -11.23 -20.98 0.32
CA MET A 278 -11.22 -21.46 -1.06
C MET A 278 -9.79 -21.65 -1.59
N ALA A 279 -8.86 -20.75 -1.25
CA ALA A 279 -7.46 -20.90 -1.62
C ALA A 279 -6.69 -21.84 -0.66
N ALA A 280 -6.94 -21.74 0.64
CA ALA A 280 -6.22 -22.52 1.65
C ALA A 280 -6.42 -24.03 1.53
N ARG A 281 -7.55 -24.48 0.99
CA ARG A 281 -7.85 -25.91 0.78
C ARG A 281 -7.09 -26.52 -0.41
N GLU A 282 -6.63 -25.70 -1.36
CA GLU A 282 -6.02 -26.17 -2.60
C GLU A 282 -4.54 -25.84 -2.73
N ARG A 283 -4.05 -24.84 -1.98
CA ARG A 283 -2.70 -24.30 -2.14
C ARG A 283 -1.80 -24.67 -0.97
N SER A 284 -0.50 -24.62 -1.22
CA SER A 284 0.50 -24.93 -0.21
C SER A 284 0.48 -23.91 0.93
N VAL A 285 0.98 -24.33 2.09
CA VAL A 285 1.23 -23.45 3.23
C VAL A 285 2.12 -22.28 2.83
N GLU A 286 3.16 -22.52 2.02
CA GLU A 286 4.07 -21.48 1.54
C GLU A 286 3.32 -20.38 0.75
N TYR A 287 2.44 -20.78 -0.18
CA TYR A 287 1.64 -19.85 -0.96
C TYR A 287 0.70 -19.04 -0.07
N MET A 288 -0.02 -19.69 0.84
CA MET A 288 -0.97 -19.03 1.71
C MET A 288 -0.30 -18.08 2.71
N GLN A 289 0.92 -18.39 3.16
CA GLN A 289 1.73 -17.46 3.95
C GLN A 289 2.13 -16.21 3.16
N GLN A 290 2.54 -16.38 1.90
CA GLN A 290 2.85 -15.26 0.99
C GLN A 290 1.62 -14.37 0.78
N PHE A 291 0.51 -14.99 0.44
CA PHE A 291 -0.76 -14.31 0.19
C PHE A 291 -1.24 -13.57 1.44
N GLY A 292 -1.22 -14.22 2.61
CA GLY A 292 -1.56 -13.60 3.89
C GLY A 292 -0.67 -12.39 4.22
N THR A 293 0.63 -12.49 4.00
CA THR A 293 1.58 -11.38 4.24
C THR A 293 1.25 -10.17 3.36
N VAL A 294 0.91 -10.41 2.09
CA VAL A 294 0.49 -9.37 1.14
C VAL A 294 -0.83 -8.72 1.58
N LEU A 295 -1.84 -9.52 1.93
CA LEU A 295 -3.14 -9.01 2.39
C LEU A 295 -3.01 -8.20 3.67
N GLN A 296 -2.22 -8.66 4.64
CA GLN A 296 -1.97 -7.92 5.87
C GLN A 296 -1.31 -6.58 5.62
N SER A 297 -0.33 -6.54 4.72
CA SER A 297 0.36 -5.30 4.36
C SER A 297 -0.62 -4.29 3.76
N TRP A 298 -1.55 -4.75 2.91
CA TRP A 298 -2.60 -3.92 2.34
C TRP A 298 -3.59 -3.41 3.39
N LEU A 299 -4.13 -4.29 4.25
CA LEU A 299 -5.03 -3.91 5.34
C LEU A 299 -4.39 -2.89 6.29
N LEU A 300 -3.11 -3.08 6.62
CA LEU A 300 -2.35 -2.11 7.43
C LEU A 300 -2.16 -0.79 6.70
N SER A 301 -1.96 -0.80 5.38
CA SER A 301 -1.85 0.43 4.59
C SER A 301 -3.17 1.21 4.59
N ALA A 302 -4.31 0.53 4.41
CA ALA A 302 -5.63 1.17 4.44
C ALA A 302 -5.92 1.81 5.80
N ILE A 303 -5.61 1.12 6.91
CA ILE A 303 -5.73 1.68 8.27
C ILE A 303 -4.82 2.90 8.44
N LYS A 304 -3.56 2.83 7.97
CA LYS A 304 -2.61 3.95 8.04
C LYS A 304 -3.11 5.15 7.25
N GLU A 305 -3.67 4.94 6.06
CA GLU A 305 -4.22 5.98 5.23
C GLU A 305 -5.36 6.72 5.93
N GLY A 306 -6.35 6.00 6.46
CA GLY A 306 -7.45 6.59 7.21
C GLY A 306 -6.98 7.41 8.42
N MET A 307 -5.92 6.98 9.11
CA MET A 307 -5.32 7.75 10.22
C MET A 307 -4.48 8.94 9.75
N ASN A 308 -3.86 8.83 8.58
CA ASN A 308 -3.00 9.85 7.98
C ASN A 308 -3.78 10.95 7.25
N ARG A 309 -5.09 10.78 7.01
CA ARG A 309 -5.98 11.89 6.60
C ARG A 309 -6.03 13.04 7.61
N ARG A 310 -5.43 12.86 8.79
CA ARG A 310 -5.20 13.88 9.83
C ARG A 310 -3.78 14.49 9.81
N ILE A 311 -3.02 14.29 8.73
CA ILE A 311 -1.69 14.91 8.59
C ILE A 311 -1.90 16.43 8.36
N ASP A 312 -1.31 17.26 9.22
CA ASP A 312 -1.40 18.73 9.13
C ASP A 312 -0.59 19.36 7.96
N LYS A 313 0.00 18.53 7.10
CA LYS A 313 0.95 18.94 6.05
C LYS A 313 0.61 18.35 4.69
N PHE A 314 0.44 19.22 3.70
CA PHE A 314 0.37 18.80 2.30
C PHE A 314 1.70 18.18 1.83
N PRO A 315 1.72 16.95 1.26
CA PRO A 315 2.96 16.23 0.91
C PRO A 315 3.62 16.77 -0.36
N THR A 316 4.91 16.48 -0.56
CA THR A 316 5.55 16.62 -1.89
C THR A 316 5.06 15.52 -2.83
N PHE A 317 5.29 15.66 -4.14
CA PHE A 317 4.93 14.61 -5.09
C PHE A 317 5.73 13.32 -4.85
N GLU A 318 7.01 13.42 -4.51
CA GLU A 318 7.85 12.25 -4.23
C GLU A 318 7.40 11.50 -2.97
N ASP A 319 7.11 12.24 -1.89
CA ASP A 319 6.56 11.67 -0.67
C ASP A 319 5.19 11.04 -0.97
N PHE A 320 4.38 11.71 -1.81
CA PHE A 320 3.10 11.17 -2.25
C PHE A 320 3.24 9.91 -3.12
N MET A 321 4.27 9.78 -3.95
CA MET A 321 4.44 8.55 -4.74
C MET A 321 4.98 7.38 -3.91
N ALA A 322 5.77 7.67 -2.87
CA ALA A 322 6.39 6.65 -2.03
C ALA A 322 5.35 5.81 -1.26
N TRP A 323 4.35 6.44 -0.66
CA TRP A 323 3.22 5.74 0.00
C TRP A 323 2.15 5.25 -0.99
N ARG A 324 1.81 6.02 -2.05
CA ARG A 324 0.77 5.65 -3.03
C ARG A 324 1.05 4.30 -3.70
N SER A 325 2.33 3.98 -3.93
CA SER A 325 2.81 2.69 -4.47
C SER A 325 2.49 1.46 -3.59
N PHE A 326 1.92 1.65 -2.41
CA PHE A 326 1.47 0.59 -1.49
C PHE A 326 -0.01 0.69 -1.11
N SER A 327 -0.70 1.76 -1.50
CA SER A 327 -2.13 2.00 -1.21
C SER A 327 -3.10 1.24 -2.14
N VAL A 328 -2.60 0.65 -3.23
CA VAL A 328 -3.43 -0.09 -4.20
C VAL A 328 -3.26 -1.60 -4.08
N GLY A 329 -4.28 -2.35 -4.52
CA GLY A 329 -4.36 -3.81 -4.42
C GLY A 329 -3.40 -4.63 -5.31
N THR A 330 -2.52 -3.99 -6.09
CA THR A 330 -1.62 -4.61 -7.08
C THR A 330 -0.84 -5.81 -6.57
N ARG A 331 -0.27 -5.72 -5.35
CA ARG A 331 0.47 -6.86 -4.77
C ARG A 331 -0.45 -8.05 -4.52
N GLY A 332 -1.69 -7.79 -4.11
CA GLY A 332 -2.75 -8.79 -3.97
C GLY A 332 -3.00 -9.48 -5.30
N TRP A 333 -3.30 -8.72 -6.35
CA TRP A 333 -3.53 -9.28 -7.69
C TRP A 333 -2.36 -10.10 -8.21
N ALA A 334 -1.13 -9.59 -8.10
CA ALA A 334 0.07 -10.30 -8.52
C ALA A 334 0.29 -11.60 -7.73
N SER A 335 0.04 -11.59 -6.42
CA SER A 335 0.17 -12.79 -5.59
C SER A 335 -0.88 -13.86 -5.91
N MET A 336 -2.04 -13.48 -6.47
CA MET A 336 -3.06 -14.41 -6.94
C MET A 336 -2.64 -15.16 -8.22
N ALA A 337 -1.69 -14.65 -9.01
CA ALA A 337 -1.33 -15.21 -10.32
C ALA A 337 -1.06 -16.72 -10.28
N GLY A 338 -0.27 -17.17 -9.30
CA GLY A 338 0.05 -18.60 -9.17
C GLY A 338 -1.17 -19.47 -8.87
N HIS A 339 -2.17 -18.95 -8.14
CA HIS A 339 -3.43 -19.64 -7.91
C HIS A 339 -4.34 -19.62 -9.14
N MET A 340 -4.38 -18.50 -9.86
CA MET A 340 -5.26 -18.28 -11.01
C MET A 340 -4.89 -19.13 -12.22
N TYR A 341 -3.58 -19.30 -12.47
CA TYR A 341 -3.05 -20.01 -13.65
C TYR A 341 -2.35 -21.33 -13.32
N ASP A 342 -2.50 -21.82 -12.09
CA ASP A 342 -1.85 -23.05 -11.60
C ASP A 342 -0.32 -23.07 -11.80
N ALA A 343 0.30 -21.91 -11.62
CA ALA A 343 1.72 -21.68 -11.84
C ALA A 343 2.37 -21.17 -10.54
N PRO A 344 2.58 -22.05 -9.54
CA PRO A 344 3.05 -21.64 -8.22
C PRO A 344 4.41 -20.94 -8.30
N LEU A 345 4.53 -19.85 -7.52
CA LEU A 345 5.74 -19.03 -7.47
C LEU A 345 6.34 -19.06 -6.06
N PRO A 346 7.55 -19.61 -5.87
CA PRO A 346 8.16 -19.67 -4.54
C PRO A 346 8.43 -18.30 -3.93
N ASN A 347 8.41 -18.23 -2.60
CA ASN A 347 8.58 -16.97 -1.86
C ASN A 347 9.90 -16.27 -2.18
N LYS A 348 10.99 -17.05 -2.36
CA LYS A 348 12.30 -16.50 -2.74
C LYS A 348 12.26 -15.73 -4.08
N VAL A 349 11.40 -16.13 -5.02
CA VAL A 349 11.31 -15.50 -6.35
C VAL A 349 10.36 -14.31 -6.30
N PHE A 350 9.21 -14.46 -5.64
CA PHE A 350 8.28 -13.36 -5.42
C PHE A 350 8.96 -12.18 -4.69
N SER A 351 9.78 -12.48 -3.69
CA SER A 351 10.53 -11.48 -2.91
C SER A 351 11.82 -11.00 -3.57
N SER A 352 12.12 -11.42 -4.80
CA SER A 352 13.31 -10.93 -5.52
C SER A 352 13.20 -9.44 -5.84
N SER A 353 14.34 -8.74 -5.85
CA SER A 353 14.37 -7.28 -6.03
C SER A 353 13.67 -6.83 -7.32
N ASN A 354 13.88 -7.53 -8.43
CA ASN A 354 13.28 -7.15 -9.71
C ASN A 354 11.76 -7.41 -9.75
N VAL A 355 11.27 -8.51 -9.15
CA VAL A 355 9.83 -8.74 -9.01
C VAL A 355 9.21 -7.68 -8.11
N GLN A 356 9.81 -7.36 -6.96
CA GLN A 356 9.31 -6.30 -6.09
C GLN A 356 9.32 -4.93 -6.78
N GLN A 357 10.33 -4.62 -7.59
CA GLN A 357 10.34 -3.39 -8.40
C GLN A 357 9.23 -3.38 -9.46
N MET A 358 8.92 -4.52 -10.09
CA MET A 358 7.78 -4.64 -11.01
C MET A 358 6.48 -4.30 -10.29
N LEU A 359 6.27 -4.85 -9.10
CA LEU A 359 5.08 -4.56 -8.28
C LEU A 359 5.00 -3.09 -7.88
N VAL A 360 6.13 -2.46 -7.51
CA VAL A 360 6.18 -1.02 -7.21
C VAL A 360 5.79 -0.18 -8.42
N GLN A 361 6.36 -0.44 -9.61
CA GLN A 361 6.03 0.34 -10.80
C GLN A 361 4.58 0.14 -11.24
N THR A 362 4.08 -1.09 -11.15
CA THR A 362 2.68 -1.41 -11.46
C THR A 362 1.74 -0.70 -10.48
N SER A 363 2.02 -0.76 -9.18
CA SER A 363 1.21 -0.10 -8.15
C SER A 363 1.19 1.42 -8.34
N ALA A 364 2.35 2.02 -8.64
CA ALA A 364 2.45 3.43 -8.94
C ALA A 364 1.62 3.80 -10.18
N ALA A 365 1.67 2.99 -11.24
CA ALA A 365 0.89 3.23 -12.45
C ALA A 365 -0.62 3.14 -12.18
N VAL A 366 -1.07 2.08 -11.52
CA VAL A 366 -2.50 1.87 -11.19
C VAL A 366 -3.02 2.96 -10.27
N GLY A 367 -2.24 3.38 -9.26
CA GLY A 367 -2.58 4.49 -8.39
C GLY A 367 -2.71 5.82 -9.15
N LEU A 368 -1.79 6.11 -10.08
CA LEU A 368 -1.86 7.31 -10.91
C LEU A 368 -3.04 7.28 -11.91
N ILE A 369 -3.39 6.10 -12.46
CA ILE A 369 -4.60 5.95 -13.27
C ILE A 369 -5.82 6.24 -12.40
N ASN A 370 -5.92 5.64 -11.20
CA ASN A 370 -7.01 5.94 -10.28
C ASN A 370 -7.11 7.45 -10.02
N ASP A 371 -5.99 8.09 -9.66
CA ASP A 371 -5.93 9.52 -9.35
C ASP A 371 -6.43 10.39 -10.51
N ILE A 372 -6.14 10.02 -11.76
CA ILE A 372 -6.68 10.72 -12.95
C ILE A 372 -8.21 10.67 -13.00
N TYR A 373 -8.81 9.50 -12.73
CA TYR A 373 -10.26 9.33 -12.83
C TYR A 373 -11.02 9.73 -11.56
N SER A 374 -10.36 9.75 -10.40
CA SER A 374 -10.97 10.06 -9.10
C SER A 374 -10.87 11.53 -8.68
N VAL A 375 -10.22 12.41 -9.44
CA VAL A 375 -10.00 13.83 -9.07
C VAL A 375 -11.26 14.51 -8.50
N HIS A 376 -12.42 14.37 -9.16
CA HIS A 376 -13.67 14.99 -8.70
C HIS A 376 -14.16 14.44 -7.37
N LYS A 377 -14.09 13.11 -7.20
CA LYS A 377 -14.41 12.44 -5.93
C LYS A 377 -13.47 12.95 -4.83
N ASP A 378 -12.17 12.96 -5.12
CA ASP A 378 -11.12 13.22 -4.15
C ASP A 378 -11.08 14.69 -3.72
N LEU A 379 -11.36 15.63 -4.64
CA LEU A 379 -11.57 17.04 -4.31
C LEU A 379 -12.71 17.20 -3.30
N LYS A 380 -13.85 16.55 -3.55
CA LYS A 380 -15.03 16.64 -2.70
C LYS A 380 -14.82 16.01 -1.32
N SER A 381 -14.05 14.93 -1.23
CA SER A 381 -13.76 14.23 0.03
C SER A 381 -12.54 14.79 0.78
N GLY A 382 -11.71 15.62 0.13
CA GLY A 382 -10.44 16.08 0.68
C GLY A 382 -9.34 15.02 0.65
N GLU A 383 -9.47 14.00 -0.19
CA GLU A 383 -8.51 12.91 -0.34
C GLU A 383 -7.31 13.33 -1.19
N LEU A 384 -6.10 12.96 -0.75
CA LEU A 384 -4.88 13.29 -1.48
C LEU A 384 -4.81 12.53 -2.81
N ASN A 385 -4.48 13.26 -3.88
CA ASN A 385 -4.49 12.77 -5.25
C ASN A 385 -3.29 13.34 -6.03
N ALA A 386 -2.64 12.55 -6.88
CA ALA A 386 -1.47 12.99 -7.65
C ALA A 386 -1.69 14.26 -8.47
N VAL A 387 -2.86 14.39 -9.12
CA VAL A 387 -3.21 15.56 -9.95
C VAL A 387 -3.32 16.80 -9.07
N ILE A 388 -3.99 16.68 -7.91
CA ILE A 388 -4.14 17.78 -6.94
C ILE A 388 -2.77 18.19 -6.37
N VAL A 389 -1.95 17.19 -6.00
CA VAL A 389 -0.60 17.42 -5.45
C VAL A 389 0.29 18.15 -6.45
N LEU A 390 0.30 17.72 -7.71
CA LEU A 390 1.07 18.40 -8.76
C LEU A 390 0.51 19.77 -9.09
N ALA A 391 -0.81 19.94 -9.19
CA ALA A 391 -1.43 21.23 -9.45
C ALA A 391 -1.02 22.28 -8.39
N TYR A 392 -0.97 21.88 -7.12
CA TYR A 392 -0.50 22.73 -6.05
C TYR A 392 0.98 23.11 -6.22
N HIS A 393 1.89 22.12 -6.28
CA HIS A 393 3.34 22.38 -6.32
C HIS A 393 3.82 23.06 -7.60
N LEU A 394 3.16 22.81 -8.73
CA LEU A 394 3.46 23.44 -10.00
C LEU A 394 2.70 24.76 -10.22
N SER A 395 1.78 25.11 -9.30
CA SER A 395 0.92 26.30 -9.42
C SER A 395 0.20 26.37 -10.77
N CYS A 396 -0.29 25.23 -11.26
CA CYS A 396 -0.95 25.10 -12.56
C CYS A 396 -2.41 24.65 -12.43
N SER A 397 -3.10 24.54 -13.56
CA SER A 397 -4.45 23.97 -13.62
C SER A 397 -4.45 22.44 -13.38
N LEU A 398 -5.60 21.88 -13.01
CA LEU A 398 -5.78 20.43 -12.86
C LEU A 398 -5.52 19.69 -14.19
N VAL A 399 -5.88 20.30 -15.32
CA VAL A 399 -5.62 19.74 -16.66
C VAL A 399 -4.12 19.66 -16.92
N GLU A 400 -3.36 20.74 -16.71
CA GLU A 400 -1.91 20.74 -16.88
C GLU A 400 -1.23 19.74 -15.94
N ALA A 401 -1.64 19.68 -14.67
CA ALA A 401 -1.13 18.71 -13.71
C ALA A 401 -1.41 17.26 -14.14
N SER A 402 -2.60 16.98 -14.69
CA SER A 402 -2.93 15.64 -15.18
C SER A 402 -2.07 15.20 -16.36
N HIS A 403 -1.64 16.13 -17.23
CA HIS A 403 -0.66 15.83 -18.27
C HIS A 403 0.70 15.42 -17.69
N GLU A 404 1.13 16.04 -16.58
CA GLU A 404 2.35 15.62 -15.87
C GLU A 404 2.18 14.23 -15.22
N VAL A 405 0.99 13.91 -14.69
CA VAL A 405 0.67 12.56 -14.23
C VAL A 405 0.75 11.54 -15.38
N VAL A 406 0.23 11.86 -16.57
CA VAL A 406 0.34 11.00 -17.76
C VAL A 406 1.79 10.79 -18.18
N LYS A 407 2.64 11.82 -18.11
CA LYS A 407 4.10 11.65 -18.34
C LYS A 407 4.73 10.72 -17.32
N GLU A 408 4.31 10.79 -16.06
CA GLU A 408 4.79 9.86 -15.03
C GLU A 408 4.32 8.43 -15.28
N LEU A 409 3.08 8.22 -15.73
CA LEU A 409 2.57 6.90 -16.17
C LEU A 409 3.45 6.27 -17.24
N TRP A 410 3.85 7.05 -18.25
CA TRP A 410 4.79 6.61 -19.29
C TRP A 410 6.12 6.13 -18.70
N LYS A 411 6.70 6.89 -17.77
CA LYS A 411 7.94 6.47 -17.09
C LYS A 411 7.77 5.16 -16.32
N ARG A 412 6.60 4.92 -15.70
CA ARG A 412 6.31 3.64 -15.01
C ARG A 412 6.24 2.49 -16.00
N HIS A 413 5.54 2.68 -17.11
CA HIS A 413 5.40 1.70 -18.17
C HIS A 413 6.75 1.30 -18.77
N GLU A 414 7.61 2.26 -19.13
CA GLU A 414 8.96 1.98 -19.67
C GLU A 414 9.81 1.15 -18.70
N LYS A 415 9.75 1.46 -17.40
CA LYS A 415 10.44 0.69 -16.37
C LYS A 415 9.89 -0.72 -16.25
N MET A 416 8.57 -0.91 -16.32
CA MET A 416 7.95 -2.25 -16.33
C MET A 416 8.43 -3.09 -17.52
N ARG A 417 8.50 -2.51 -18.72
CA ARG A 417 9.04 -3.21 -19.90
C ARG A 417 10.49 -3.63 -19.72
N ALA A 418 11.34 -2.73 -19.21
CA ALA A 418 12.72 -3.05 -18.91
C ALA A 418 12.87 -4.13 -17.83
N LEU A 419 12.01 -4.11 -16.81
CA LEU A 419 11.98 -5.10 -15.74
C LEU A 419 11.53 -6.47 -16.23
N LYS A 420 10.51 -6.55 -17.10
CA LYS A 420 10.04 -7.81 -17.71
C LYS A 420 11.20 -8.60 -18.32
N ALA A 421 12.00 -7.94 -19.17
CA ALA A 421 13.15 -8.59 -19.82
C ALA A 421 14.24 -9.05 -18.82
N ARG A 422 14.49 -8.28 -17.76
CA ARG A 422 15.48 -8.66 -16.72
C ARG A 422 14.99 -9.82 -15.87
N ILE A 423 13.74 -9.76 -15.43
CA ILE A 423 13.10 -10.79 -14.63
C ILE A 423 13.13 -12.14 -15.36
N GLU A 424 12.75 -12.18 -16.64
CA GLU A 424 12.78 -13.41 -17.42
C GLU A 424 14.20 -13.97 -17.60
N LYS A 425 15.20 -13.09 -17.76
CA LYS A 425 16.60 -13.50 -17.93
C LYS A 425 17.21 -14.09 -16.63
N GLU A 426 16.86 -13.52 -15.49
CA GLU A 426 17.47 -13.86 -14.19
C GLU A 426 16.74 -14.99 -13.45
N THR A 427 15.50 -15.29 -13.84
CA THR A 427 14.69 -16.32 -13.21
C THR A 427 15.13 -17.72 -13.67
N PRO A 428 15.41 -18.66 -12.74
CA PRO A 428 15.69 -20.06 -13.09
C PRO A 428 14.58 -20.69 -13.94
N PRO A 429 14.88 -21.56 -14.92
CA PRO A 429 13.89 -22.12 -15.85
C PRO A 429 12.67 -22.75 -15.18
N GLU A 430 12.86 -23.42 -14.05
CA GLU A 430 11.81 -24.07 -13.27
C GLU A 430 10.80 -23.10 -12.63
N HIS A 431 11.15 -21.81 -12.53
CA HIS A 431 10.29 -20.77 -11.97
C HIS A 431 9.74 -19.81 -13.04
N LEU A 432 10.18 -19.93 -14.30
CA LEU A 432 9.71 -19.08 -15.39
C LEU A 432 8.20 -19.10 -15.63
N PRO A 433 7.49 -20.24 -15.55
CA PRO A 433 6.04 -20.25 -15.73
C PRO A 433 5.32 -19.31 -14.75
N GLY A 434 5.56 -19.47 -13.44
CA GLY A 434 4.92 -18.63 -12.41
C GLY A 434 5.29 -17.15 -12.50
N VAL A 435 6.55 -16.85 -12.82
CA VAL A 435 7.00 -15.47 -13.01
C VAL A 435 6.36 -14.81 -14.23
N ARG A 436 6.22 -15.53 -15.34
CA ARG A 436 5.56 -15.01 -16.54
C ARG A 436 4.09 -14.68 -16.27
N GLU A 437 3.38 -15.53 -15.53
CA GLU A 437 2.00 -15.25 -15.14
C GLU A 437 1.89 -14.03 -14.21
N LEU A 438 2.80 -13.87 -13.25
CA LEU A 438 2.85 -12.68 -12.40
C LEU A 438 3.09 -11.41 -13.22
N VAL A 439 4.08 -11.42 -14.13
CA VAL A 439 4.37 -10.26 -14.97
C VAL A 439 3.20 -9.97 -15.92
N LYS A 440 2.56 -11.00 -16.48
CA LYS A 440 1.35 -10.87 -17.31
C LYS A 440 0.24 -10.16 -16.54
N VAL A 441 -0.03 -10.60 -15.30
CA VAL A 441 -1.03 -9.96 -14.41
C VAL A 441 -0.72 -8.48 -14.17
N CYS A 442 0.55 -8.10 -13.96
CA CYS A 442 0.91 -6.69 -13.80
C CYS A 442 0.58 -5.83 -15.04
N PHE A 443 0.80 -6.37 -16.25
CA PHE A 443 0.50 -5.66 -17.50
C PHE A 443 -1.01 -5.63 -17.77
N PHE A 444 -1.73 -6.71 -17.48
CA PHE A 444 -3.19 -6.75 -17.55
C PHE A 444 -3.85 -5.82 -16.53
N GLU A 445 -3.27 -5.66 -15.35
CA GLU A 445 -3.75 -4.70 -14.35
C GLU A 445 -3.57 -3.26 -14.82
N PHE A 446 -2.43 -2.91 -15.41
CA PHE A 446 -2.23 -1.57 -15.96
C PHE A 446 -3.28 -1.27 -17.05
N GLY A 447 -3.34 -2.07 -18.11
CA GLY A 447 -4.29 -1.84 -19.21
C GLY A 447 -5.75 -1.98 -18.77
N GLY A 448 -6.03 -2.97 -17.93
CA GLY A 448 -7.34 -3.22 -17.34
C GLY A 448 -7.82 -2.07 -16.46
N SER A 449 -6.93 -1.41 -15.71
CA SER A 449 -7.26 -0.25 -14.89
C SER A 449 -7.73 0.93 -15.74
N ILE A 450 -7.05 1.23 -16.86
CA ILE A 450 -7.46 2.32 -17.78
C ILE A 450 -8.92 2.12 -18.20
N GLU A 451 -9.26 0.92 -18.70
CA GLU A 451 -10.62 0.61 -19.15
C GLU A 451 -11.62 0.46 -17.99
N PHE A 452 -11.18 0.01 -16.82
CA PHE A 452 -12.05 -0.09 -15.66
C PHE A 452 -12.49 1.30 -15.19
N TYR A 453 -11.55 2.18 -14.87
CA TYR A 453 -11.88 3.50 -14.34
C TYR A 453 -12.65 4.35 -15.35
N LYS A 454 -12.36 4.21 -16.66
CA LYS A 454 -13.10 4.87 -17.75
C LYS A 454 -14.57 4.48 -17.83
N ASN A 455 -14.92 3.24 -17.47
CA ASN A 455 -16.28 2.70 -17.65
C ASN A 455 -17.03 2.50 -16.32
N CYS A 456 -16.34 2.58 -15.18
CA CYS A 456 -16.92 2.35 -13.87
C CYS A 456 -17.71 3.57 -13.38
N GLN A 457 -19.01 3.39 -13.14
CA GLN A 457 -19.91 4.46 -12.70
C GLN A 457 -19.49 5.13 -11.39
N ARG A 458 -18.72 4.42 -10.55
CA ARG A 458 -18.14 4.98 -9.32
C ARG A 458 -17.29 6.25 -9.58
N TYR A 459 -16.69 6.37 -10.77
CA TYR A 459 -15.77 7.45 -11.12
C TYR A 459 -16.30 8.37 -12.24
N THR A 460 -17.29 7.90 -13.01
CA THR A 460 -17.82 8.64 -14.17
C THR A 460 -19.14 9.37 -13.91
N GLN A 461 -19.81 9.10 -12.79
CA GLN A 461 -20.99 9.87 -12.39
C GLN A 461 -20.57 11.30 -12.02
N LYS A 462 -21.02 12.27 -12.83
CA LYS A 462 -20.88 13.71 -12.59
C LYS A 462 -21.77 14.18 -11.44
#